data_AF-A0A013VRY0-F1
#
_entry.id   AF-A0A013VRY0-F1
#
_cell.length_a   1.000
_cell.length_b   1.000
_cell.length_c   1.000
_cell.angle_alpha   90.00
_cell.angle_beta   90.00
_cell.angle_gamma   90.00
#
_symmetry.space_group_name_H-M   'P 1'
#
loop_
_entity.id
_entity.type
_entity.pdbx_description
1 polymer ?
#
loop_
_entity_poly.entity_id
_entity_poly.type
_entity_poly.pdbx_seq_one_letter_code
_entity_poly.pdbx_strand_id
1 'polypeptide(L)'
;MTDTPQTPLGALVMSGQGQTDAERIGEGIFMVKDISNAYLVTTGDGDVLINTGFLGNGARNKGLFAPHRSGPLRRIIVTQAHADHYGALPDQWEDGTQVIVGAGFGETVDYFERLAPFLGRRSGKLWASMTRRDGPLPKPPVIVPDVDVATSLAFAQGGRTFEVVKTPGGESLDSVFVWMPQEKAVFTGNLFGPVWRAMPNLVTMRGDKPRLVRAYLRSVEQVRALGADLVISGHGEPIRGAARIRADLDAMHAAVSYLERDTIAGMNAGKTVQELMREIALPDDLQIGEFHGKTSWAVRAIWEENGGWFHYTDGTTALYGVPRSAVSADLVELAGGAGAIVGRAHGHMAAGRPLEALHLLDIALGVAPDHEAGLTVRKSALEQLLAASGSTNLSETMWLKAEIAETEKRLASQTEKGEG
;
A
#
# COMPACT_ATOMS: atom_id res chain seq x y z
N MET A 1 19.15 -5.66 17.79
CA MET A 1 18.28 -4.75 17.03
C MET A 1 19.19 -3.91 16.16
N THR A 2 19.25 -4.17 14.86
CA THR A 2 20.05 -3.37 13.93
C THR A 2 19.33 -2.04 13.72
N ASP A 3 20.01 -0.95 14.05
CA ASP A 3 19.53 0.43 14.06
C ASP A 3 19.38 0.96 12.61
N THR A 4 18.57 0.26 11.81
CA THR A 4 18.24 0.69 10.46
C THR A 4 17.08 1.69 10.55
N PRO A 5 17.22 2.92 10.02
CA PRO A 5 16.14 3.89 10.00
C PRO A 5 14.88 3.25 9.39
N GLN A 6 13.79 3.20 10.16
CA GLN A 6 12.51 2.73 9.68
C GLN A 6 11.81 3.86 8.92
N THR A 7 11.30 3.55 7.73
CA THR A 7 10.38 4.45 7.01
C THR A 7 9.16 4.74 7.88
N PRO A 8 8.45 5.88 7.72
CA PRO A 8 7.25 6.19 8.50
C PRO A 8 6.18 5.08 8.50
N LEU A 9 5.86 4.50 7.34
CA LEU A 9 4.92 3.37 7.28
C LEU A 9 5.45 2.11 7.97
N GLY A 10 6.74 1.81 7.82
CA GLY A 10 7.39 0.71 8.52
C GLY A 10 7.30 0.82 10.05
N ALA A 11 7.42 2.03 10.59
CA ALA A 11 7.26 2.28 12.02
C ALA A 11 5.81 2.04 12.48
N LEU A 12 4.81 2.41 11.68
CA LEU A 12 3.40 2.17 11.98
C LEU A 12 3.08 0.68 12.07
N VAL A 13 3.52 -0.10 11.08
CA VAL A 13 3.30 -1.56 11.02
C VAL A 13 3.89 -2.28 12.25
N MET A 14 4.95 -1.73 12.84
CA MET A 14 5.64 -2.32 13.98
C MET A 14 5.23 -1.69 15.33
N SER A 15 4.37 -0.67 15.32
CA SER A 15 4.06 0.14 16.50
C SER A 15 3.32 -0.61 17.62
N GLY A 16 2.65 -1.72 17.30
CA GLY A 16 1.99 -2.57 18.29
C GLY A 16 2.92 -3.53 19.03
N GLN A 17 4.19 -3.65 18.62
CA GLN A 17 5.13 -4.55 19.29
C GLN A 17 5.37 -4.11 20.74
N GLY A 18 5.10 -5.03 21.68
CA GLY A 18 5.25 -4.75 23.11
C GLY A 18 4.08 -4.00 23.76
N GLN A 19 2.98 -3.73 23.04
CA GLN A 19 1.77 -3.19 23.66
C GLN A 19 1.21 -4.17 24.70
N THR A 20 0.98 -3.69 25.92
CA THR A 20 0.50 -4.48 27.06
C THR A 20 -0.94 -4.20 27.46
N ASP A 21 -1.55 -3.12 26.96
CA ASP A 21 -2.96 -2.78 27.20
C ASP A 21 -3.58 -2.08 25.98
N ALA A 22 -4.91 -2.17 25.82
CA ALA A 22 -5.63 -1.42 24.81
C ALA A 22 -5.67 0.08 25.17
N GLU A 23 -5.42 0.93 24.19
CA GLU A 23 -5.34 2.38 24.39
C GLU A 23 -6.74 3.00 24.29
N ARG A 24 -7.19 3.69 25.33
CA ARG A 24 -8.44 4.45 25.27
C ARG A 24 -8.25 5.70 24.39
N ILE A 25 -8.97 5.78 23.28
CA ILE A 25 -8.87 6.88 22.32
C ILE A 25 -10.12 7.77 22.27
N GLY A 26 -11.19 7.36 22.95
CA GLY A 26 -12.42 8.11 23.12
C GLY A 26 -13.28 7.52 24.23
N GLU A 27 -14.44 8.11 24.50
CA GLU A 27 -15.38 7.58 25.48
C GLU A 27 -15.92 6.24 25.01
N GLY A 28 -15.53 5.17 25.71
CA GLY A 28 -15.85 3.79 25.33
C GLY A 28 -15.27 3.34 23.98
N ILE A 29 -14.19 3.99 23.50
CA ILE A 29 -13.47 3.59 22.29
C ILE A 29 -12.04 3.24 22.65
N PHE A 30 -11.63 2.00 22.33
CA PHE A 30 -10.32 1.45 22.64
C PHE A 30 -9.64 0.94 21.39
N MET A 31 -8.32 1.10 21.32
CA MET A 31 -7.49 0.73 20.19
C MET A 31 -6.43 -0.28 20.60
N VAL A 32 -6.28 -1.33 19.79
CA VAL A 32 -5.12 -2.21 19.82
C VAL A 32 -4.33 -1.99 18.54
N LYS A 33 -3.03 -1.69 18.70
CA LYS A 33 -2.10 -1.55 17.59
C LYS A 33 -1.68 -2.91 17.06
N ASP A 34 -1.67 -3.03 15.74
CA ASP A 34 -1.31 -4.23 14.97
C ASP A 34 -0.85 -3.76 13.58
N ILE A 35 -0.65 -4.65 12.58
CA ILE A 35 -0.32 -4.25 11.21
C ILE A 35 -1.34 -3.24 10.71
N SER A 36 -2.63 -3.57 10.78
CA SER A 36 -3.72 -2.59 10.84
C SER A 36 -4.38 -2.74 12.20
N ASN A 37 -4.61 -1.61 12.87
CA ASN A 37 -5.18 -1.55 14.20
C ASN A 37 -6.61 -2.14 14.25
N ALA A 38 -6.97 -2.65 15.42
CA ALA A 38 -8.33 -3.07 15.76
C ALA A 38 -8.94 -2.11 16.79
N TYR A 39 -10.26 -1.98 16.78
CA TYR A 39 -10.96 -1.01 17.62
C TYR A 39 -12.18 -1.60 18.31
N LEU A 40 -12.22 -1.53 19.64
CA LEU A 40 -13.37 -1.91 20.45
C LEU A 40 -14.20 -0.66 20.79
N VAL A 41 -15.49 -0.70 20.51
CA VAL A 41 -16.47 0.31 20.91
C VAL A 41 -17.46 -0.33 21.87
N THR A 42 -17.46 0.13 23.12
CA THR A 42 -18.36 -0.35 24.18
C THR A 42 -19.70 0.35 24.13
N THR A 43 -20.80 -0.38 24.33
CA THR A 43 -22.16 0.17 24.33
C THR A 43 -23.00 -0.42 25.48
N GLY A 44 -24.19 0.13 25.74
CA GLY A 44 -25.06 -0.34 26.82
C GLY A 44 -25.64 -1.76 26.67
N ASP A 45 -25.58 -2.40 25.49
CA ASP A 45 -26.17 -3.73 25.25
C ASP A 45 -25.23 -4.74 24.53
N GLY A 46 -23.92 -4.44 24.56
CA GLY A 46 -22.84 -5.27 24.03
C GLY A 46 -21.83 -4.46 23.21
N ASP A 47 -20.73 -5.09 22.79
CA ASP A 47 -19.64 -4.38 22.14
C ASP A 47 -19.74 -4.43 20.61
N VAL A 48 -19.10 -3.48 19.94
CA VAL A 48 -18.83 -3.48 18.49
C VAL A 48 -17.31 -3.49 18.30
N LEU A 49 -16.82 -4.37 17.44
CA LEU A 49 -15.41 -4.40 17.04
C LEU A 49 -15.29 -3.90 15.60
N ILE A 50 -14.40 -2.95 15.34
CA ILE A 50 -14.10 -2.43 14.00
C ILE A 50 -12.68 -2.86 13.64
N ASN A 51 -12.56 -3.70 12.62
CA ASN A 51 -11.38 -4.51 12.29
C ASN A 51 -10.95 -5.44 13.43
N THR A 52 -10.22 -6.49 13.11
CA THR A 52 -9.82 -7.54 14.07
C THR A 52 -8.31 -7.66 14.23
N GLY A 53 -7.54 -7.05 13.33
CA GLY A 53 -6.08 -7.12 13.25
C GLY A 53 -5.60 -8.24 12.32
N PHE A 54 -4.29 -8.47 12.33
CA PHE A 54 -3.64 -9.39 11.39
C PHE A 54 -3.74 -10.84 11.86
N LEU A 55 -3.73 -11.77 10.90
CA LEU A 55 -3.71 -13.20 11.17
C LEU A 55 -2.59 -13.57 12.16
N GLY A 56 -2.90 -14.45 13.10
CA GLY A 56 -1.98 -14.88 14.17
C GLY A 56 -1.87 -13.91 15.36
N ASN A 57 -2.46 -12.72 15.32
CA ASN A 57 -2.48 -11.79 16.45
C ASN A 57 -3.81 -11.80 17.23
N GLY A 58 -4.79 -12.62 16.83
CA GLY A 58 -6.13 -12.58 17.41
C GLY A 58 -6.18 -12.86 18.91
N ALA A 59 -5.49 -13.89 19.40
CA ALA A 59 -5.41 -14.16 20.85
C ALA A 59 -4.83 -12.98 21.64
N ARG A 60 -3.77 -12.33 21.14
CA ARG A 60 -3.19 -11.13 21.74
C ARG A 60 -4.22 -10.00 21.76
N ASN A 61 -4.80 -9.67 20.61
CA ASN A 61 -5.73 -8.54 20.49
C ASN A 61 -6.96 -8.75 21.38
N LYS A 62 -7.50 -9.98 21.43
CA LYS A 62 -8.61 -10.34 22.32
C LYS A 62 -8.26 -10.16 23.79
N GLY A 63 -7.06 -10.59 24.18
CA GLY A 63 -6.55 -10.43 25.55
C GLY A 63 -6.40 -8.96 25.96
N LEU A 64 -5.91 -8.10 25.05
CA LEU A 64 -5.77 -6.66 25.29
C LEU A 64 -7.14 -5.96 25.40
N PHE A 65 -8.16 -6.42 24.68
CA PHE A 65 -9.51 -5.88 24.79
C PHE A 65 -10.28 -6.38 26.00
N ALA A 66 -10.00 -7.59 26.50
CA ALA A 66 -10.77 -8.25 27.55
C ALA A 66 -11.04 -7.38 28.80
N PRO A 67 -10.08 -6.60 29.35
CA PRO A 67 -10.31 -5.74 30.50
C PRO A 67 -11.30 -4.58 30.24
N HIS A 68 -11.56 -4.26 28.98
CA HIS A 68 -12.34 -3.10 28.55
C HIS A 68 -13.71 -3.46 27.97
N ARG A 69 -14.01 -4.77 27.83
CA ARG A 69 -15.31 -5.25 27.32
C ARG A 69 -16.45 -4.82 28.24
N SER A 70 -17.57 -4.43 27.65
CA SER A 70 -18.80 -4.08 28.39
C SER A 70 -19.89 -5.15 28.28
N GLY A 71 -19.73 -6.12 27.37
CA GLY A 71 -20.64 -7.25 27.22
C GLY A 71 -20.26 -8.18 26.06
N PRO A 72 -21.21 -9.01 25.60
CA PRO A 72 -21.02 -9.86 24.43
C PRO A 72 -20.70 -9.04 23.19
N LEU A 73 -19.89 -9.59 22.28
CA LEU A 73 -19.60 -8.95 21.01
C LEU A 73 -20.82 -9.11 20.12
N ARG A 74 -21.45 -8.00 19.74
CA ARG A 74 -22.67 -8.04 18.91
C ARG A 74 -22.32 -7.97 17.43
N ARG A 75 -21.29 -7.18 17.10
CA ARG A 75 -20.95 -6.86 15.72
C ARG A 75 -19.45 -6.77 15.51
N ILE A 76 -18.99 -7.31 14.39
CA ILE A 76 -17.68 -7.04 13.82
C ILE A 76 -17.90 -6.31 12.50
N ILE A 77 -17.36 -5.10 12.36
CA ILE A 77 -17.37 -4.36 11.09
C ILE A 77 -15.96 -4.41 10.51
N VAL A 78 -15.81 -4.94 9.31
CA VAL A 78 -14.52 -4.97 8.61
C VAL A 78 -14.49 -3.83 7.60
N THR A 79 -13.49 -2.94 7.73
CA THR A 79 -13.41 -1.76 6.87
C THR A 79 -13.00 -2.08 5.43
N GLN A 80 -12.33 -3.21 5.20
CA GLN A 80 -11.83 -3.63 3.88
C GLN A 80 -11.30 -5.08 3.85
N ALA A 81 -11.30 -5.71 2.67
CA ALA A 81 -10.85 -7.07 2.41
C ALA A 81 -9.34 -7.23 2.27
N HIS A 82 -8.57 -6.61 3.16
CA HIS A 82 -7.15 -6.89 3.34
C HIS A 82 -6.91 -7.62 4.66
N ALA A 83 -6.04 -8.63 4.64
CA ALA A 83 -5.90 -9.62 5.72
C ALA A 83 -5.40 -9.03 7.06
N ASP A 84 -4.86 -7.82 7.05
CA ASP A 84 -4.53 -7.02 8.24
C ASP A 84 -5.74 -6.39 8.93
N HIS A 85 -6.90 -6.34 8.27
CA HIS A 85 -8.14 -5.83 8.85
C HIS A 85 -9.06 -6.93 9.41
N TYR A 86 -9.01 -8.13 8.83
CA TYR A 86 -9.91 -9.23 9.20
C TYR A 86 -9.20 -10.52 9.59
N GLY A 87 -7.87 -10.60 9.48
CA GLY A 87 -7.13 -11.86 9.60
C GLY A 87 -7.26 -12.53 10.97
N ALA A 88 -7.55 -11.75 12.01
CA ALA A 88 -7.80 -12.23 13.37
C ALA A 88 -9.29 -12.46 13.68
N LEU A 89 -10.20 -12.32 12.70
CA LEU A 89 -11.65 -12.42 12.92
C LEU A 89 -12.08 -13.75 13.57
N PRO A 90 -11.57 -14.93 13.16
CA PRO A 90 -11.95 -16.19 13.79
C PRO A 90 -11.69 -16.26 15.30
N ASP A 91 -10.64 -15.60 15.79
CA ASP A 91 -10.31 -15.56 17.22
C ASP A 91 -11.21 -14.57 17.98
N GLN A 92 -11.66 -13.50 17.31
CA GLN A 92 -12.47 -12.43 17.90
C GLN A 92 -13.96 -12.77 17.94
N TRP A 93 -14.45 -13.53 16.95
CA TRP A 93 -15.86 -13.84 16.79
C TRP A 93 -16.42 -14.65 17.99
N GLU A 94 -17.67 -14.36 18.33
CA GLU A 94 -18.45 -15.01 19.39
C GLU A 94 -19.80 -15.47 18.82
N ASP A 95 -20.42 -16.51 19.38
CA ASP A 95 -21.73 -16.99 18.94
C ASP A 95 -22.77 -15.85 18.93
N GLY A 96 -23.39 -15.63 17.76
CA GLY A 96 -24.36 -14.55 17.54
C GLY A 96 -23.75 -13.20 17.18
N THR A 97 -22.42 -13.11 17.01
CA THR A 97 -21.76 -11.91 16.45
C THR A 97 -22.08 -11.78 14.97
N GLN A 98 -22.65 -10.64 14.58
CA GLN A 98 -22.90 -10.30 13.18
C GLN A 98 -21.66 -9.70 12.52
N VAL A 99 -21.24 -10.21 11.37
CA VAL A 99 -20.13 -9.69 10.56
C VAL A 99 -20.67 -8.80 9.45
N ILE A 100 -20.25 -7.53 9.45
CA ILE A 100 -20.67 -6.50 8.50
C ILE A 100 -19.45 -6.09 7.65
N VAL A 101 -19.60 -6.12 6.34
CA VAL A 101 -18.55 -5.76 5.38
C VAL A 101 -19.12 -4.87 4.27
N GLY A 102 -18.27 -4.27 3.46
CA GLY A 102 -18.71 -3.57 2.26
C GLY A 102 -18.98 -4.54 1.11
N ALA A 103 -20.00 -4.25 0.29
CA ALA A 103 -20.31 -5.07 -0.87
C ALA A 103 -19.07 -5.22 -1.79
N GLY A 104 -18.81 -6.44 -2.27
CA GLY A 104 -17.59 -6.78 -3.01
C GLY A 104 -16.44 -7.30 -2.14
N PHE A 105 -16.64 -7.44 -0.82
CA PHE A 105 -15.66 -8.05 0.09
C PHE A 105 -15.28 -9.45 -0.38
N GLY A 106 -16.26 -10.33 -0.61
CA GLY A 106 -16.03 -11.70 -1.08
C GLY A 106 -15.31 -11.74 -2.43
N GLU A 107 -15.70 -10.91 -3.40
CA GLU A 107 -15.03 -10.81 -4.70
C GLU A 107 -13.56 -10.40 -4.58
N THR A 108 -13.24 -9.56 -3.59
CA THR A 108 -11.89 -9.09 -3.32
C THR A 108 -11.05 -10.19 -2.67
N VAL A 109 -11.61 -10.92 -1.69
CA VAL A 109 -10.96 -12.10 -1.09
C VAL A 109 -10.70 -13.17 -2.16
N ASP A 110 -11.70 -13.51 -2.98
CA ASP A 110 -11.57 -14.47 -4.07
C ASP A 110 -10.50 -14.05 -5.09
N TYR A 111 -10.39 -12.75 -5.39
CA TYR A 111 -9.35 -12.22 -6.26
C TYR A 111 -7.95 -12.47 -5.69
N PHE A 112 -7.74 -12.20 -4.39
CA PHE A 112 -6.46 -12.46 -3.74
C PHE A 112 -6.15 -13.96 -3.63
N GLU A 113 -7.15 -14.81 -3.37
CA GLU A 113 -6.97 -16.26 -3.31
C GLU A 113 -6.59 -16.85 -4.67
N ARG A 114 -7.34 -16.49 -5.73
CA ARG A 114 -7.09 -16.98 -7.10
C ARG A 114 -5.71 -16.58 -7.62
N LEU A 115 -5.18 -15.43 -7.18
CA LEU A 115 -3.86 -14.94 -7.56
C LEU A 115 -2.79 -15.15 -6.48
N ALA A 116 -3.05 -15.96 -5.45
CA ALA A 116 -2.16 -16.07 -4.29
C ALA A 116 -0.69 -16.39 -4.66
N PRO A 117 -0.37 -17.33 -5.57
CA PRO A 117 1.02 -17.56 -5.97
C PRO A 117 1.65 -16.36 -6.70
N PHE A 118 0.88 -15.67 -7.53
CA PHE A 118 1.34 -14.53 -8.31
C PHE A 118 1.60 -13.31 -7.41
N LEU A 119 0.61 -12.91 -6.61
CA LEU A 119 0.69 -11.77 -5.70
C LEU A 119 1.59 -12.07 -4.50
N GLY A 120 1.71 -13.33 -4.07
CA GLY A 120 2.57 -13.75 -2.97
C GLY A 120 4.05 -13.49 -3.24
N ARG A 121 4.55 -13.86 -4.44
CA ARG A 121 5.94 -13.58 -4.84
C ARG A 121 6.25 -12.08 -4.86
N ARG A 122 5.30 -11.27 -5.34
CA ARG A 122 5.44 -9.82 -5.48
C ARG A 122 5.34 -9.10 -4.12
N SER A 123 4.38 -9.51 -3.29
CA SER A 123 4.25 -9.05 -1.90
C SER A 123 5.48 -9.39 -1.08
N GLY A 124 5.97 -10.62 -1.19
CA GLY A 124 7.12 -11.10 -0.43
C GLY A 124 8.37 -10.26 -0.67
N LYS A 125 8.58 -9.81 -1.91
CA LYS A 125 9.69 -8.91 -2.24
C LYS A 125 9.62 -7.56 -1.52
N LEU A 126 8.42 -7.06 -1.24
CA LEU A 126 8.21 -5.77 -0.60
C LEU A 126 8.10 -5.86 0.93
N TRP A 127 7.54 -6.95 1.46
CA TRP A 127 7.07 -7.01 2.85
C TRP A 127 7.68 -8.13 3.69
N ALA A 128 8.34 -9.13 3.09
CA ALA A 128 8.74 -10.33 3.83
C ALA A 128 9.71 -10.05 4.99
N SER A 129 10.53 -9.01 4.91
CA SER A 129 11.44 -8.60 6.00
C SER A 129 10.70 -8.01 7.21
N MET A 130 9.53 -7.40 6.99
CA MET A 130 8.71 -6.76 8.01
C MET A 130 7.73 -7.72 8.65
N THR A 131 7.25 -8.70 7.89
CA THR A 131 6.29 -9.72 8.36
C THR A 131 6.97 -11.03 8.72
N ARG A 132 8.29 -11.02 9.03
CA ARG A 132 9.01 -12.24 9.41
C ARG A 132 8.41 -12.83 10.68
N ARG A 133 8.13 -14.12 10.62
CA ARG A 133 7.58 -14.92 11.71
C ARG A 133 8.19 -16.31 11.69
N ASP A 134 8.12 -16.98 12.82
CA ASP A 134 8.47 -18.39 12.92
C ASP A 134 7.37 -19.23 12.27
N GLY A 135 7.77 -20.11 11.34
CA GLY A 135 6.86 -21.01 10.63
C GLY A 135 6.25 -20.45 9.34
N PRO A 136 5.44 -21.26 8.62
CA PRO A 136 4.79 -20.85 7.39
C PRO A 136 3.73 -19.77 7.65
N LEU A 137 3.56 -18.85 6.70
CA LEU A 137 2.51 -17.83 6.78
C LEU A 137 1.14 -18.52 6.84
N PRO A 138 0.30 -18.21 7.86
CA PRO A 138 -1.07 -18.69 7.88
C PRO A 138 -1.81 -18.20 6.63
N LYS A 139 -2.74 -19.02 6.13
CA LYS A 139 -3.66 -18.56 5.09
C LYS A 139 -4.65 -17.56 5.70
N PRO A 140 -4.96 -16.44 5.04
CA PRO A 140 -6.06 -15.59 5.45
C PRO A 140 -7.35 -16.43 5.62
N PRO A 141 -8.17 -16.17 6.65
CA PRO A 141 -9.39 -16.93 6.88
C PRO A 141 -10.44 -16.61 5.80
N VAL A 142 -11.30 -17.59 5.51
CA VAL A 142 -12.50 -17.38 4.70
C VAL A 142 -13.56 -16.77 5.61
N ILE A 143 -14.07 -15.59 5.23
CA ILE A 143 -15.09 -14.88 5.98
C ILE A 143 -16.39 -14.94 5.19
N VAL A 144 -17.46 -15.40 5.85
CA VAL A 144 -18.82 -15.31 5.33
C VAL A 144 -19.49 -14.13 6.04
N PRO A 145 -19.73 -13.00 5.36
CA PRO A 145 -20.39 -11.86 5.99
C PRO A 145 -21.87 -12.14 6.19
N ASP A 146 -22.43 -11.60 7.27
CA ASP A 146 -23.88 -11.60 7.51
C ASP A 146 -24.56 -10.42 6.78
N VAL A 147 -23.82 -9.33 6.57
CA VAL A 147 -24.33 -8.12 5.90
C VAL A 147 -23.28 -7.55 4.94
N ASP A 148 -23.71 -7.38 3.69
CA ASP A 148 -22.97 -6.65 2.65
C ASP A 148 -23.54 -5.25 2.45
N VAL A 149 -22.76 -4.22 2.80
CA VAL A 149 -23.17 -2.81 2.67
C VAL A 149 -22.87 -2.29 1.27
N ALA A 150 -23.91 -2.20 0.44
CA ALA A 150 -23.79 -1.69 -0.94
C ALA A 150 -23.73 -0.16 -1.05
N THR A 151 -24.33 0.57 -0.10
CA THR A 151 -24.30 2.04 -0.07
C THR A 151 -24.12 2.54 1.35
N SER A 152 -25.06 2.23 2.24
CA SER A 152 -24.97 2.58 3.65
C SER A 152 -25.84 1.66 4.51
N LEU A 153 -25.43 1.46 5.76
CA LEU A 153 -26.19 0.77 6.79
C LEU A 153 -26.12 1.60 8.07
N ALA A 154 -27.26 2.09 8.54
CA ALA A 154 -27.36 2.80 9.82
C ALA A 154 -28.01 1.88 10.86
N PHE A 155 -27.49 1.86 12.08
CA PHE A 155 -28.09 1.14 13.19
C PHE A 155 -27.77 1.81 14.53
N ALA A 156 -28.60 1.50 15.54
CA ALA A 156 -28.33 1.87 16.93
C ALA A 156 -27.94 0.63 17.73
N GLN A 157 -27.03 0.80 18.70
CA GLN A 157 -26.63 -0.25 19.64
C GLN A 157 -26.28 0.39 20.98
N GLY A 158 -26.95 -0.05 22.05
CA GLY A 158 -26.62 0.35 23.42
C GLY A 158 -26.53 1.86 23.65
N GLY A 159 -27.41 2.63 23.01
CA GLY A 159 -27.48 4.10 23.11
C GLY A 159 -26.59 4.88 22.14
N ARG A 160 -25.82 4.22 21.26
CA ARG A 160 -24.98 4.84 20.24
C ARG A 160 -25.52 4.60 18.84
N THR A 161 -25.22 5.48 17.88
CA THR A 161 -25.56 5.31 16.46
C THR A 161 -24.31 5.04 15.64
N PHE A 162 -24.43 4.13 14.68
CA PHE A 162 -23.38 3.77 13.73
C PHE A 162 -23.93 3.88 12.32
N GLU A 163 -23.14 4.47 11.43
CA GLU A 163 -23.41 4.55 10.00
C GLU A 163 -22.22 3.95 9.25
N VAL A 164 -22.40 2.74 8.70
CA VAL A 164 -21.41 2.09 7.84
C VAL A 164 -21.69 2.55 6.41
N VAL A 165 -20.73 3.19 5.75
CA VAL A 165 -20.92 3.78 4.42
C VAL A 165 -19.88 3.24 3.45
N LYS A 166 -20.35 2.84 2.28
CA LYS A 166 -19.53 2.34 1.18
C LYS A 166 -18.67 3.46 0.60
N THR A 167 -17.35 3.25 0.60
CA THR A 167 -16.36 4.22 0.11
C THR A 167 -15.29 3.51 -0.72
N PRO A 168 -15.61 3.17 -1.99
CA PRO A 168 -14.64 2.53 -2.87
C PRO A 168 -13.57 3.56 -3.27
N GLY A 169 -12.31 3.14 -3.26
CA GLY A 169 -11.20 3.99 -3.66
C GLY A 169 -10.15 4.14 -2.57
N GLY A 170 -9.01 4.73 -2.95
CA GLY A 170 -7.85 4.87 -2.08
C GLY A 170 -7.05 3.58 -1.93
N GLU A 171 -7.62 2.56 -1.29
CA GLU A 171 -6.86 1.37 -0.92
C GLU A 171 -7.58 0.03 -1.23
N SER A 172 -8.91 -0.07 -1.11
CA SER A 172 -9.66 -1.21 -1.62
C SER A 172 -10.97 -0.82 -2.31
N LEU A 173 -11.46 -1.71 -3.17
CA LEU A 173 -12.73 -1.54 -3.88
C LEU A 173 -13.92 -1.89 -3.00
N ASP A 174 -13.72 -2.77 -2.01
CA ASP A 174 -14.75 -3.20 -1.08
C ASP A 174 -14.94 -2.25 0.12
N SER A 175 -14.04 -1.28 0.32
CA SER A 175 -13.94 -0.47 1.54
C SER A 175 -15.22 0.24 2.02
N VAL A 176 -15.34 0.36 3.34
CA VAL A 176 -16.34 1.16 4.06
C VAL A 176 -15.66 2.01 5.16
N PHE A 177 -16.28 3.13 5.54
CA PHE A 177 -16.03 3.77 6.83
C PHE A 177 -17.19 3.52 7.80
N VAL A 178 -16.93 3.72 9.10
CA VAL A 178 -17.95 3.70 10.15
C VAL A 178 -18.01 5.07 10.81
N TRP A 179 -19.15 5.74 10.73
CA TRP A 179 -19.40 7.05 11.34
C TRP A 179 -20.24 6.92 12.60
N MET A 180 -19.85 7.63 13.65
CA MET A 180 -20.55 7.74 14.93
C MET A 180 -20.92 9.20 15.17
N PRO A 181 -22.16 9.63 14.84
CA PRO A 181 -22.53 11.05 14.82
C PRO A 181 -22.53 11.71 16.21
N GLN A 182 -22.88 10.98 17.27
CA GLN A 182 -22.90 11.53 18.64
C GLN A 182 -21.49 11.86 19.13
N GLU A 183 -20.54 10.97 18.87
CA GLU A 183 -19.12 11.11 19.21
C GLU A 183 -18.34 11.97 18.22
N LYS A 184 -18.97 12.28 17.08
CA LYS A 184 -18.32 12.89 15.91
C LYS A 184 -17.02 12.18 15.52
N ALA A 185 -17.04 10.86 15.57
CA ALA A 185 -15.89 10.00 15.30
C ALA A 185 -16.11 9.13 14.06
N VAL A 186 -15.12 9.09 13.17
CA VAL A 186 -15.16 8.23 11.96
C VAL A 186 -13.98 7.25 11.94
N PHE A 187 -14.27 5.98 11.73
CA PHE A 187 -13.29 4.93 11.47
C PHE A 187 -13.17 4.73 9.96
N THR A 188 -12.01 5.06 9.38
CA THR A 188 -11.86 5.11 7.91
C THR A 188 -11.13 3.90 7.35
N GLY A 189 -10.60 3.01 8.19
CA GLY A 189 -9.66 1.99 7.74
C GLY A 189 -8.51 2.62 6.95
N ASN A 190 -8.13 2.02 5.82
CA ASN A 190 -7.09 2.57 4.95
C ASN A 190 -7.68 3.38 3.79
N LEU A 191 -8.88 3.97 3.93
CA LEU A 191 -9.49 4.76 2.86
C LEU A 191 -8.54 5.82 2.25
N PHE A 192 -7.71 6.45 3.09
CA PHE A 192 -6.72 7.45 2.64
C PHE A 192 -5.33 6.87 2.34
N GLY A 193 -5.18 5.55 2.43
CA GLY A 193 -3.91 4.85 2.57
C GLY A 193 -3.54 4.61 4.04
N PRO A 194 -2.45 3.86 4.28
CA PRO A 194 -2.02 3.47 5.61
C PRO A 194 -1.26 4.58 6.37
N VAL A 195 -1.01 5.74 5.74
CA VAL A 195 -0.39 6.89 6.40
C VAL A 195 -1.27 8.11 6.18
N TRP A 196 -1.66 8.79 7.26
CA TRP A 196 -2.46 10.01 7.17
C TRP A 196 -1.71 11.13 6.45
N ARG A 197 -2.44 11.94 5.66
CA ARG A 197 -1.90 13.05 4.88
C ARG A 197 -0.75 12.62 3.95
N ALA A 198 -0.92 11.46 3.31
CA ALA A 198 0.01 10.91 2.34
C ALA A 198 -0.67 10.68 0.99
N MET A 199 0.15 10.63 -0.07
CA MET A 199 -0.28 10.30 -1.43
C MET A 199 -0.94 8.90 -1.43
N PRO A 200 -2.18 8.75 -1.94
CA PRO A 200 -2.82 7.45 -2.04
C PRO A 200 -2.05 6.54 -2.99
N ASN A 201 -2.07 5.25 -2.70
CA ASN A 201 -1.48 4.25 -3.57
C ASN A 201 -2.55 3.70 -4.54
N LEU A 202 -2.85 4.45 -5.60
CA LEU A 202 -3.89 4.09 -6.56
C LEU A 202 -3.61 2.74 -7.25
N VAL A 203 -2.33 2.37 -7.40
CA VAL A 203 -1.88 1.04 -7.84
C VAL A 203 -0.63 0.66 -7.06
N THR A 204 -0.73 -0.37 -6.23
CA THR A 204 0.41 -0.81 -5.42
C THR A 204 1.54 -1.38 -6.30
N MET A 205 2.80 -1.25 -5.87
CA MET A 205 3.94 -1.89 -6.57
C MET A 205 3.83 -3.42 -6.63
N ARG A 206 3.06 -4.02 -5.70
CA ARG A 206 2.68 -5.44 -5.74
C ARG A 206 1.92 -5.79 -7.01
N GLY A 207 1.21 -4.84 -7.63
CA GLY A 207 0.47 -5.03 -8.88
C GLY A 207 -0.87 -5.73 -8.63
N ASP A 208 -1.85 -4.97 -8.14
CA ASP A 208 -3.24 -5.36 -7.97
C ASP A 208 -4.20 -4.43 -8.74
N LYS A 209 -5.51 -4.68 -8.68
CA LYS A 209 -6.52 -3.88 -9.41
C LYS A 209 -6.38 -2.38 -9.11
N PRO A 210 -6.47 -1.48 -10.11
CA PRO A 210 -6.35 -0.05 -9.88
C PRO A 210 -7.52 0.50 -9.04
N ARG A 211 -7.21 1.51 -8.22
CA ARG A 211 -8.20 2.31 -7.49
C ARG A 211 -8.37 3.60 -8.28
N LEU A 212 -9.59 3.84 -8.73
CA LEU A 212 -9.91 4.96 -9.61
C LEU A 212 -9.78 6.29 -8.87
N VAL A 213 -9.10 7.25 -9.48
CA VAL A 213 -8.82 8.55 -8.85
C VAL A 213 -10.10 9.29 -8.43
N ARG A 214 -11.15 9.26 -9.27
CA ARG A 214 -12.43 9.89 -8.97
C ARG A 214 -13.20 9.21 -7.85
N ALA A 215 -13.04 7.89 -7.69
CA ALA A 215 -13.66 7.16 -6.59
C ALA A 215 -13.00 7.54 -5.25
N TYR A 216 -11.67 7.65 -5.23
CA TYR A 216 -10.93 8.18 -4.09
C TYR A 216 -11.38 9.59 -3.70
N LEU A 217 -11.39 10.54 -4.66
CA LEU A 217 -11.79 11.93 -4.39
C LEU A 217 -13.21 12.04 -3.83
N ARG A 218 -14.18 11.29 -4.38
CA ARG A 218 -15.54 11.24 -3.83
C ARG A 218 -15.56 10.73 -2.38
N SER A 219 -14.76 9.72 -2.07
CA SER A 219 -14.69 9.19 -0.71
C SER A 219 -14.07 10.17 0.28
N VAL A 220 -13.06 10.96 -0.15
CA VAL A 220 -12.53 12.08 0.64
C VAL A 220 -13.62 13.12 0.91
N GLU A 221 -14.43 13.47 -0.09
CA GLU A 221 -15.54 14.41 0.09
C GLU A 221 -16.62 13.91 1.05
N GLN A 222 -16.95 12.62 1.01
CA GLN A 222 -17.90 12.02 1.95
C GLN A 222 -17.44 12.18 3.40
N VAL A 223 -16.15 11.91 3.68
CA VAL A 223 -15.61 12.08 5.04
C VAL A 223 -15.50 13.57 5.42
N ARG A 224 -15.14 14.45 4.49
CA ARG A 224 -15.12 15.91 4.71
C ARG A 224 -16.48 16.46 5.12
N ALA A 225 -17.56 15.93 4.55
CA ALA A 225 -18.93 16.35 4.84
C ALA A 225 -19.40 15.99 6.25
N LEU A 226 -18.77 15.01 6.92
CA LEU A 226 -19.14 14.58 8.27
C LEU A 226 -18.85 15.64 9.34
N GLY A 227 -17.84 16.49 9.12
CA GLY A 227 -17.39 17.46 10.12
C GLY A 227 -16.89 16.79 11.42
N ALA A 228 -16.16 15.67 11.28
CA ALA A 228 -15.68 14.86 12.39
C ALA A 228 -14.70 15.62 13.32
N ASP A 229 -14.81 15.37 14.62
CA ASP A 229 -13.85 15.83 15.64
C ASP A 229 -12.73 14.81 15.88
N LEU A 230 -12.95 13.56 15.47
CA LEU A 230 -12.01 12.45 15.58
C LEU A 230 -12.02 11.60 14.31
N VAL A 231 -10.86 11.43 13.68
CA VAL A 231 -10.67 10.44 12.61
C VAL A 231 -9.75 9.33 13.11
N ILE A 232 -10.19 8.09 12.94
CA ILE A 232 -9.49 6.88 13.35
C ILE A 232 -9.17 6.10 12.06
N SER A 233 -7.92 6.17 11.61
CA SER A 233 -7.43 5.44 10.43
C SER A 233 -7.17 3.97 10.72
N GLY A 234 -6.79 3.16 9.73
CA GLY A 234 -6.39 1.76 9.96
C GLY A 234 -5.02 1.62 10.65
N HIS A 235 -4.24 2.69 10.71
CA HIS A 235 -2.87 2.71 11.24
C HIS A 235 -2.64 3.95 12.10
N GLY A 236 -1.69 3.84 13.03
CA GLY A 236 -1.18 4.97 13.80
C GLY A 236 -2.16 5.54 14.82
N GLU A 237 -1.86 6.77 15.26
CA GLU A 237 -2.68 7.48 16.25
C GLU A 237 -3.89 8.18 15.60
N PRO A 238 -5.02 8.30 16.33
CA PRO A 238 -6.16 9.08 15.86
C PRO A 238 -5.83 10.56 15.62
N ILE A 239 -6.47 11.12 14.60
CA ILE A 239 -6.38 12.54 14.25
C ILE A 239 -7.51 13.27 14.96
N ARG A 240 -7.17 14.34 15.68
CA ARG A 240 -8.10 15.09 16.54
C ARG A 240 -8.28 16.53 16.10
N GLY A 241 -9.51 17.03 16.28
CA GLY A 241 -9.91 18.41 16.08
C GLY A 241 -10.44 18.66 14.66
N ALA A 242 -11.71 19.05 14.57
CA ALA A 242 -12.40 19.28 13.29
C ALA A 242 -11.67 20.23 12.35
N ALA A 243 -11.07 21.32 12.85
CA ALA A 243 -10.33 22.27 12.01
C ALA A 243 -9.09 21.63 11.36
N ARG A 244 -8.31 20.85 12.14
CA ARG A 244 -7.15 20.11 11.62
C ARG A 244 -7.58 19.05 10.62
N ILE A 245 -8.57 18.24 10.99
CA ILE A 245 -9.10 17.17 10.13
C ILE A 245 -9.57 17.76 8.80
N ARG A 246 -10.32 18.87 8.84
CA ARG A 246 -10.78 19.56 7.64
C ARG A 246 -9.62 20.04 6.78
N ALA A 247 -8.64 20.72 7.36
CA ALA A 247 -7.47 21.21 6.64
C ALA A 247 -6.67 20.07 5.99
N ASP A 248 -6.46 18.96 6.71
CA ASP A 248 -5.74 17.80 6.20
C ASP A 248 -6.51 17.13 5.03
N LEU A 249 -7.83 16.97 5.14
CA LEU A 249 -8.66 16.42 4.06
C LEU A 249 -8.74 17.37 2.85
N ASP A 250 -8.81 18.69 3.07
CA ASP A 250 -8.77 19.71 2.03
C ASP A 250 -7.44 19.62 1.25
N ALA A 251 -6.31 19.46 1.94
CA ALA A 251 -5.00 19.30 1.33
C ALA A 251 -4.89 18.00 0.52
N MET A 252 -5.34 16.87 1.06
CA MET A 252 -5.34 15.59 0.33
C MET A 252 -6.20 15.65 -0.93
N HIS A 253 -7.41 16.22 -0.83
CA HIS A 253 -8.30 16.37 -1.98
C HIS A 253 -7.70 17.30 -3.05
N ALA A 254 -7.14 18.44 -2.64
CA ALA A 254 -6.55 19.41 -3.55
C ALA A 254 -5.32 18.86 -4.27
N ALA A 255 -4.43 18.16 -3.57
CA ALA A 255 -3.25 17.51 -4.16
C ALA A 255 -3.64 16.48 -5.22
N VAL A 256 -4.56 15.56 -4.92
CA VAL A 256 -4.94 14.51 -5.88
C VAL A 256 -5.78 15.08 -7.04
N SER A 257 -6.61 16.10 -6.79
CA SER A 257 -7.33 16.82 -7.86
C SER A 257 -6.38 17.56 -8.80
N TYR A 258 -5.29 18.13 -8.27
CA TYR A 258 -4.23 18.75 -9.07
C TYR A 258 -3.59 17.71 -9.99
N LEU A 259 -3.19 16.56 -9.45
CA LEU A 259 -2.56 15.49 -10.23
C LEU A 259 -3.48 14.95 -11.33
N GLU A 260 -4.77 14.77 -11.03
CA GLU A 260 -5.73 14.33 -12.03
C GLU A 260 -5.85 15.34 -13.18
N ARG A 261 -6.08 16.60 -12.85
CA ARG A 261 -6.24 17.67 -13.84
C ARG A 261 -5.01 17.80 -14.73
N ASP A 262 -3.82 17.87 -14.14
CA ASP A 262 -2.58 18.11 -14.88
C ASP A 262 -2.14 16.88 -15.68
N THR A 263 -2.40 15.66 -15.17
CA THR A 263 -2.17 14.44 -15.94
C THR A 263 -3.06 14.41 -17.18
N ILE A 264 -4.37 14.67 -17.03
CA ILE A 264 -5.31 14.71 -18.17
C ILE A 264 -4.95 15.82 -19.16
N ALA A 265 -4.57 17.02 -18.67
CA ALA A 265 -4.12 18.11 -19.53
C ALA A 265 -2.87 17.71 -20.34
N GLY A 266 -1.91 17.05 -19.68
CA GLY A 266 -0.71 16.51 -20.31
C GLY A 266 -1.00 15.45 -21.38
N MET A 267 -1.92 14.53 -21.08
CA MET A 267 -2.40 13.53 -22.04
C MET A 267 -3.00 14.18 -23.29
N ASN A 268 -3.90 15.16 -23.10
CA ASN A 268 -4.52 15.89 -24.20
C ASN A 268 -3.50 16.70 -25.03
N ALA A 269 -2.36 17.09 -24.42
CA ALA A 269 -1.24 17.72 -25.11
C ALA A 269 -0.31 16.72 -25.83
N GLY A 270 -0.64 15.42 -25.82
CA GLY A 270 0.14 14.37 -26.48
C GLY A 270 1.38 13.90 -25.72
N LYS A 271 1.52 14.27 -24.43
CA LYS A 271 2.66 13.85 -23.61
C LYS A 271 2.54 12.38 -23.20
N THR A 272 3.68 11.73 -23.18
CA THR A 272 3.85 10.35 -22.71
C THR A 272 3.74 10.26 -21.20
N VAL A 273 3.44 9.06 -20.68
CA VAL A 273 3.41 8.83 -19.23
C VAL A 273 4.75 9.16 -18.57
N GLN A 274 5.88 8.86 -19.19
CA GLN A 274 7.21 9.15 -18.63
C GLN A 274 7.54 10.65 -18.61
N GLU A 275 7.08 11.43 -19.60
CA GLU A 275 7.21 12.89 -19.55
C GLU A 275 6.41 13.46 -18.38
N LEU A 276 5.16 13.05 -18.23
CA LEU A 276 4.31 13.54 -17.14
C LEU A 276 4.81 13.13 -15.76
N MET A 277 5.33 11.91 -15.61
CA MET A 277 5.96 11.46 -14.36
C MET A 277 7.17 12.31 -13.95
N ARG A 278 7.89 12.91 -14.92
CA ARG A 278 9.05 13.78 -14.67
C ARG A 278 8.67 15.25 -14.46
N GLU A 279 7.66 15.73 -15.18
CA GLU A 279 7.29 17.14 -15.23
C GLU A 279 6.27 17.55 -14.17
N ILE A 280 5.32 16.67 -13.84
CA ILE A 280 4.27 16.98 -12.86
C ILE A 280 4.84 16.83 -11.45
N ALA A 281 4.93 17.95 -10.75
CA ALA A 281 5.18 18.03 -9.32
C ALA A 281 4.03 18.76 -8.64
N LEU A 282 3.77 18.44 -7.37
CA LEU A 282 2.85 19.22 -6.55
C LEU A 282 3.47 20.60 -6.26
N PRO A 283 2.71 21.69 -6.32
CA PRO A 283 3.16 22.99 -5.81
C PRO A 283 3.31 22.94 -4.28
N ASP A 284 4.10 23.85 -3.72
CA ASP A 284 4.49 23.85 -2.30
C ASP A 284 3.29 23.84 -1.33
N ASP A 285 2.21 24.51 -1.69
CA ASP A 285 0.97 24.60 -0.90
C ASP A 285 0.09 23.34 -0.97
N LEU A 286 0.39 22.41 -1.87
CA LEU A 286 -0.33 21.14 -2.04
C LEU A 286 0.50 19.92 -1.59
N GLN A 287 1.67 20.13 -0.99
CA GLN A 287 2.56 19.04 -0.60
C GLN A 287 1.94 18.12 0.49
N ILE A 288 1.87 16.84 0.16
CA ILE A 288 1.49 15.74 1.06
C ILE A 288 2.59 14.68 1.07
N GLY A 289 2.63 13.83 2.09
CA GLY A 289 3.73 12.87 2.26
C GLY A 289 3.75 11.78 1.20
N GLU A 290 4.94 11.33 0.79
CA GLU A 290 5.12 10.25 -0.19
C GLU A 290 5.64 8.96 0.46
N PHE A 291 4.99 8.53 1.55
CA PHE A 291 5.49 7.44 2.40
C PHE A 291 5.12 6.04 1.90
N HIS A 292 4.10 5.95 1.04
CA HIS A 292 3.64 4.70 0.43
C HIS A 292 3.30 4.90 -1.04
N GLY A 293 2.33 5.78 -1.35
CA GLY A 293 2.17 6.35 -2.68
C GLY A 293 3.25 7.39 -2.98
N LYS A 294 3.34 7.81 -4.24
CA LYS A 294 4.29 8.81 -4.75
C LYS A 294 3.62 9.60 -5.87
N THR A 295 3.88 10.89 -5.98
CA THR A 295 3.27 11.77 -7.01
C THR A 295 3.45 11.20 -8.41
N SER A 296 4.67 10.83 -8.77
CA SER A 296 4.95 10.24 -10.08
C SER A 296 4.20 8.92 -10.31
N TRP A 297 3.95 8.13 -9.26
CA TRP A 297 3.19 6.88 -9.39
C TRP A 297 1.68 7.13 -9.48
N ALA A 298 1.16 8.13 -8.79
CA ALA A 298 -0.23 8.57 -8.94
C ALA A 298 -0.48 9.12 -10.35
N VAL A 299 0.43 9.94 -10.88
CA VAL A 299 0.39 10.40 -12.30
C VAL A 299 0.34 9.21 -13.24
N ARG A 300 1.22 8.21 -13.05
CA ARG A 300 1.21 7.00 -13.86
C ARG A 300 -0.12 6.24 -13.76
N ALA A 301 -0.63 6.04 -12.54
CA ALA A 301 -1.89 5.35 -12.32
C ALA A 301 -3.07 6.05 -12.98
N ILE A 302 -3.15 7.38 -12.89
CA ILE A 302 -4.18 8.20 -13.55
C ILE A 302 -4.05 8.12 -15.07
N TRP A 303 -2.81 8.16 -15.59
CA TRP A 303 -2.57 8.02 -17.02
C TRP A 303 -3.02 6.65 -17.52
N GLU A 304 -2.62 5.57 -16.84
CA GLU A 304 -2.97 4.19 -17.23
C GLU A 304 -4.46 3.86 -16.99
N GLU A 305 -5.11 4.48 -16.00
CA GLU A 305 -6.57 4.43 -15.81
C GLU A 305 -7.32 4.88 -17.06
N ASN A 306 -6.81 5.90 -17.77
CA ASN A 306 -7.46 6.51 -18.92
C ASN A 306 -6.91 6.01 -20.28
N GLY A 307 -5.60 5.80 -20.38
CA GLY A 307 -4.89 5.39 -21.60
C GLY A 307 -4.78 3.88 -21.79
N GLY A 308 -5.00 3.10 -20.73
CA GLY A 308 -4.89 1.64 -20.77
C GLY A 308 -3.46 1.13 -20.97
N TRP A 309 -3.35 -0.14 -21.34
CA TRP A 309 -2.07 -0.87 -21.41
C TRP A 309 -1.24 -0.57 -22.67
N PHE A 310 -1.87 -0.09 -23.76
CA PHE A 310 -1.23 0.07 -25.06
C PHE A 310 -0.67 1.48 -25.22
N HIS A 311 0.63 1.65 -24.95
CA HIS A 311 1.32 2.92 -25.11
C HIS A 311 1.75 3.10 -26.57
N TYR A 312 1.26 4.14 -27.23
CA TYR A 312 1.52 4.33 -28.68
C TYR A 312 3.00 4.52 -29.00
N THR A 313 3.77 5.05 -28.04
CA THR A 313 5.23 5.18 -28.16
C THR A 313 5.98 3.86 -28.18
N ASP A 314 5.36 2.77 -27.71
CA ASP A 314 5.95 1.44 -27.76
C ASP A 314 5.79 0.78 -29.15
N GLY A 315 4.98 1.39 -30.02
CA GLY A 315 4.81 1.00 -31.41
C GLY A 315 4.17 -0.37 -31.61
N THR A 316 4.27 -0.88 -32.84
CA THR A 316 3.64 -2.12 -33.29
C THR A 316 4.00 -3.33 -32.43
N THR A 317 5.21 -3.38 -31.86
CA THR A 317 5.65 -4.52 -31.04
C THR A 317 4.81 -4.72 -29.79
N ALA A 318 4.19 -3.66 -29.24
CA ALA A 318 3.32 -3.80 -28.08
C ALA A 318 2.05 -4.63 -28.37
N LEU A 319 1.66 -4.82 -29.64
CA LEU A 319 0.53 -5.68 -30.02
C LEU A 319 0.84 -7.18 -29.93
N TYR A 320 2.12 -7.56 -29.82
CA TYR A 320 2.56 -8.95 -29.95
C TYR A 320 3.31 -9.43 -28.71
N GLY A 321 3.34 -10.75 -28.52
CA GLY A 321 3.98 -11.38 -27.36
C GLY A 321 5.51 -11.46 -27.40
N VAL A 322 6.17 -10.86 -28.39
CA VAL A 322 7.64 -10.87 -28.49
C VAL A 322 8.19 -9.71 -27.64
N PRO A 323 8.89 -9.98 -26.52
CA PRO A 323 9.38 -8.93 -25.65
C PRO A 323 10.55 -8.18 -26.28
N ARG A 324 10.78 -6.92 -25.86
CA ARG A 324 11.96 -6.14 -26.30
C ARG A 324 13.28 -6.83 -26.00
N SER A 325 13.35 -7.66 -24.95
CA SER A 325 14.54 -8.42 -24.59
C SER A 325 14.90 -9.51 -25.62
N ALA A 326 14.00 -9.85 -26.55
CA ALA A 326 14.27 -10.84 -27.60
C ALA A 326 15.42 -10.44 -28.54
N VAL A 327 15.70 -9.13 -28.67
CA VAL A 327 16.81 -8.61 -29.48
C VAL A 327 18.04 -8.23 -28.65
N SER A 328 18.06 -8.52 -27.34
CA SER A 328 19.19 -8.14 -26.48
C SER A 328 20.50 -8.80 -26.95
N ALA A 329 20.46 -10.03 -27.45
CA ALA A 329 21.64 -10.72 -27.99
C ALA A 329 22.21 -10.00 -29.21
N ASP A 330 21.33 -9.60 -30.15
CA ASP A 330 21.73 -8.84 -31.34
C ASP A 330 22.38 -7.50 -30.95
N LEU A 331 21.79 -6.79 -29.99
CA LEU A 331 22.34 -5.52 -29.50
C LEU A 331 23.69 -5.69 -28.81
N VAL A 332 23.87 -6.77 -28.05
CA VAL A 332 25.15 -7.11 -27.40
C VAL A 332 26.21 -7.47 -28.44
N GLU A 333 25.87 -8.26 -29.46
CA GLU A 333 26.78 -8.59 -30.56
C GLU A 333 27.21 -7.33 -31.31
N LEU A 334 26.25 -6.49 -31.72
CA LEU A 334 26.51 -5.22 -32.43
C LEU A 334 27.38 -4.25 -31.62
N ALA A 335 27.28 -4.27 -30.28
CA ALA A 335 28.10 -3.45 -29.40
C ALA A 335 29.53 -3.99 -29.22
N GLY A 336 29.85 -5.20 -29.71
CA GLY A 336 31.15 -5.84 -29.49
C GLY A 336 31.23 -6.62 -28.17
N GLY A 337 30.09 -7.07 -27.63
CA GLY A 337 29.97 -7.86 -26.41
C GLY A 337 29.44 -7.09 -25.21
N ALA A 338 29.04 -7.82 -24.16
CA ALA A 338 28.38 -7.25 -22.98
C ALA A 338 29.23 -6.21 -22.25
N GLY A 339 30.56 -6.39 -22.24
CA GLY A 339 31.50 -5.45 -21.64
C GLY A 339 31.44 -4.04 -22.22
N ALA A 340 31.17 -3.89 -23.52
CA ALA A 340 31.03 -2.58 -24.15
C ALA A 340 29.79 -1.83 -23.64
N ILE A 341 28.67 -2.53 -23.51
CA ILE A 341 27.43 -1.97 -22.93
C ILE A 341 27.62 -1.64 -21.45
N VAL A 342 28.27 -2.53 -20.67
CA VAL A 342 28.60 -2.28 -19.26
C VAL A 342 29.49 -1.05 -19.10
N GLY A 343 30.49 -0.87 -19.97
CA GLY A 343 31.34 0.32 -19.99
C GLY A 343 30.54 1.61 -20.21
N ARG A 344 29.54 1.57 -21.12
CA ARG A 344 28.61 2.70 -21.30
C ARG A 344 27.73 2.92 -20.07
N ALA A 345 27.20 1.86 -19.46
CA ALA A 345 26.41 1.94 -18.24
C ALA A 345 27.19 2.58 -17.08
N HIS A 346 28.46 2.21 -16.92
CA HIS A 346 29.38 2.84 -15.96
C HIS A 346 29.53 4.35 -16.23
N GLY A 347 29.61 4.77 -17.50
CA GLY A 347 29.62 6.19 -17.86
C GLY A 347 28.35 6.94 -17.46
N HIS A 348 27.17 6.31 -17.56
CA HIS A 348 25.91 6.88 -17.06
C HIS A 348 25.91 6.99 -15.53
N MET A 349 26.40 5.96 -14.84
CA MET A 349 26.56 5.99 -13.39
C MET A 349 27.48 7.11 -12.91
N ALA A 350 28.65 7.27 -13.53
CA ALA A 350 29.60 8.34 -13.21
C ALA A 350 29.01 9.74 -13.43
N ALA A 351 28.01 9.86 -14.30
CA ALA A 351 27.30 11.11 -14.58
C ALA A 351 25.98 11.27 -13.79
N GLY A 352 25.75 10.45 -12.74
CA GLY A 352 24.57 10.55 -11.90
C GLY A 352 23.25 10.15 -12.57
N ARG A 353 23.31 9.28 -13.59
CA ARG A 353 22.16 8.79 -14.37
C ARG A 353 21.92 7.29 -14.16
N PRO A 354 21.51 6.87 -12.94
CA PRO A 354 21.43 5.46 -12.59
C PRO A 354 20.34 4.69 -13.34
N LEU A 355 19.22 5.32 -13.69
CA LEU A 355 18.13 4.65 -14.42
C LEU A 355 18.53 4.31 -15.86
N GLU A 356 19.23 5.21 -16.53
CA GLU A 356 19.79 4.99 -17.86
C GLU A 356 20.88 3.91 -17.83
N ALA A 357 21.70 3.87 -16.78
CA ALA A 357 22.63 2.77 -16.57
C ALA A 357 21.90 1.43 -16.42
N LEU A 358 20.82 1.38 -15.62
CA LEU A 358 20.01 0.16 -15.45
C LEU A 358 19.38 -0.32 -16.76
N HIS A 359 18.89 0.57 -17.62
CA HIS A 359 18.38 0.18 -18.95
C HIS A 359 19.43 -0.55 -19.80
N LEU A 360 20.69 -0.07 -19.77
CA LEU A 360 21.79 -0.73 -20.48
C LEU A 360 22.17 -2.06 -19.82
N LEU A 361 22.17 -2.10 -18.50
CA LEU A 361 22.49 -3.31 -17.73
C LEU A 361 21.44 -4.40 -17.90
N ASP A 362 20.16 -4.08 -18.05
CA ASP A 362 19.12 -5.06 -18.32
C ASP A 362 19.33 -5.76 -19.69
N ILE A 363 19.88 -5.05 -20.68
CA ILE A 363 20.29 -5.63 -21.96
C ILE A 363 21.51 -6.54 -21.77
N ALA A 364 22.59 -6.01 -21.17
CA ALA A 364 23.86 -6.72 -21.02
C ALA A 364 23.73 -7.97 -20.14
N LEU A 365 23.11 -7.85 -18.96
CA LEU A 365 22.91 -8.94 -18.01
C LEU A 365 21.79 -9.90 -18.44
N GLY A 366 20.93 -9.51 -19.39
CA GLY A 366 19.99 -10.43 -20.02
C GLY A 366 20.69 -11.47 -20.90
N VAL A 367 21.84 -11.13 -21.48
CA VAL A 367 22.64 -12.02 -22.34
C VAL A 367 23.79 -12.67 -21.58
N ALA A 368 24.48 -11.91 -20.73
CA ALA A 368 25.58 -12.36 -19.88
C ALA A 368 25.21 -12.17 -18.39
N PRO A 369 24.32 -13.02 -17.83
CA PRO A 369 23.80 -12.85 -16.48
C PRO A 369 24.89 -12.87 -15.40
N ASP A 370 25.99 -13.56 -15.66
CA ASP A 370 27.10 -13.67 -14.72
C ASP A 370 28.22 -12.64 -14.96
N HIS A 371 27.98 -11.58 -15.74
CA HIS A 371 29.00 -10.56 -16.00
C HIS A 371 29.29 -9.71 -14.73
N GLU A 372 30.36 -10.07 -13.99
CA GLU A 372 30.74 -9.51 -12.69
C GLU A 372 30.75 -7.96 -12.66
N ALA A 373 31.45 -7.33 -13.61
CA ALA A 373 31.50 -5.87 -13.67
C ALA A 373 30.11 -5.24 -13.92
N GLY A 374 29.23 -5.94 -14.65
CA GLY A 374 27.86 -5.47 -14.89
C GLY A 374 27.01 -5.55 -13.63
N LEU A 375 27.13 -6.64 -12.87
CA LEU A 375 26.49 -6.78 -11.56
C LEU A 375 26.99 -5.74 -10.56
N THR A 376 28.28 -5.44 -10.57
CA THR A 376 28.88 -4.39 -9.74
C THR A 376 28.28 -3.02 -10.07
N VAL A 377 28.21 -2.64 -11.35
CA VAL A 377 27.58 -1.37 -11.77
C VAL A 377 26.08 -1.36 -11.44
N ARG A 378 25.37 -2.49 -11.60
CA ARG A 378 23.95 -2.62 -11.20
C ARG A 378 23.75 -2.35 -9.72
N LYS A 379 24.59 -2.95 -8.86
CA LYS A 379 24.56 -2.72 -7.42
C LYS A 379 24.73 -1.24 -7.09
N SER A 380 25.76 -0.60 -7.63
CA SER A 380 26.02 0.84 -7.41
C SER A 380 24.86 1.72 -7.91
N ALA A 381 24.22 1.38 -9.02
CA ALA A 381 23.04 2.08 -9.53
C ALA A 381 21.86 2.02 -8.55
N LEU A 382 21.57 0.83 -8.03
CA LEU A 382 20.50 0.61 -7.07
C LEU A 382 20.78 1.30 -5.72
N GLU A 383 22.03 1.28 -5.25
CA GLU A 383 22.47 1.97 -4.04
C GLU A 383 22.34 3.49 -4.18
N GLN A 384 22.70 4.05 -5.34
CA GLN A 384 22.51 5.49 -5.61
C GLN A 384 21.02 5.87 -5.60
N LEU A 385 20.16 5.04 -6.19
CA LEU A 385 18.70 5.25 -6.14
C LEU A 385 18.15 5.16 -4.72
N LEU A 386 18.64 4.20 -3.91
CA LEU A 386 18.23 4.04 -2.52
C LEU A 386 18.66 5.23 -1.65
N ALA A 387 19.87 5.75 -1.87
CA ALA A 387 20.34 6.95 -1.20
C ALA A 387 19.51 8.17 -1.61
N ALA A 388 19.25 8.35 -2.91
CA ALA A 388 18.48 9.46 -3.44
C ALA A 388 17.01 9.46 -2.99
N SER A 389 16.41 8.30 -2.73
CA SER A 389 15.04 8.21 -2.21
C SER A 389 14.92 8.64 -0.74
N GLY A 390 16.04 8.80 -0.03
CA GLY A 390 16.07 9.13 1.40
C GLY A 390 15.46 8.04 2.30
N SER A 391 15.13 6.86 1.75
CA SER A 391 14.44 5.78 2.44
C SER A 391 13.13 6.22 3.14
N THR A 392 12.39 7.16 2.55
CA THR A 392 11.13 7.67 3.12
C THR A 392 9.90 6.89 2.63
N ASN A 393 9.85 6.60 1.32
CA ASN A 393 8.82 5.76 0.73
C ASN A 393 9.12 4.28 0.98
N LEU A 394 8.23 3.59 1.70
CA LEU A 394 8.47 2.21 2.08
C LEU A 394 8.55 1.26 0.88
N SER A 395 7.66 1.41 -0.10
CA SER A 395 7.60 0.49 -1.24
C SER A 395 8.83 0.62 -2.14
N GLU A 396 9.29 1.86 -2.40
CA GLU A 396 10.53 2.13 -3.14
C GLU A 396 11.74 1.57 -2.39
N THR A 397 11.82 1.85 -1.09
CA THR A 397 12.92 1.40 -0.23
C THR A 397 13.05 -0.11 -0.22
N MET A 398 11.94 -0.82 -0.03
CA MET A 398 11.96 -2.29 0.05
C MET A 398 12.25 -2.94 -1.29
N TRP A 399 11.72 -2.38 -2.39
CA TRP A 399 12.07 -2.83 -3.73
C TRP A 399 13.58 -2.71 -4.01
N LEU A 400 14.17 -1.54 -3.73
CA LEU A 400 15.58 -1.29 -3.97
C LEU A 400 16.47 -2.17 -3.10
N LYS A 401 16.15 -2.32 -1.80
CA LYS A 401 16.87 -3.23 -0.90
C LYS A 401 16.81 -4.68 -1.37
N ALA A 402 15.67 -5.14 -1.87
CA ALA A 402 15.53 -6.49 -2.40
C ALA A 402 16.35 -6.70 -3.69
N GLU A 403 16.37 -5.72 -4.61
CA GLU A 403 17.19 -5.77 -5.82
C GLU A 403 18.70 -5.73 -5.52
N ILE A 404 19.12 -4.95 -4.52
CA ILE A 404 20.52 -4.92 -4.05
C ILE A 404 20.90 -6.29 -3.50
N ALA A 405 20.10 -6.85 -2.58
CA ALA A 405 20.38 -8.15 -1.97
C ALA A 405 20.45 -9.29 -3.00
N GLU A 406 19.57 -9.29 -4.01
CA GLU A 406 19.63 -10.27 -5.10
C GLU A 406 20.90 -10.09 -5.96
N THR A 407 21.30 -8.84 -6.23
CA THR A 407 22.53 -8.55 -6.98
C THR A 407 23.78 -9.00 -6.20
N GLU A 408 23.81 -8.77 -4.89
CA GLU A 408 24.89 -9.23 -4.00
C GLU A 408 25.00 -10.74 -3.94
N LYS A 409 23.86 -11.44 -3.85
CA LYS A 409 23.82 -12.90 -3.87
C LYS A 409 24.43 -13.47 -5.16
N ARG A 410 24.12 -12.85 -6.30
CA ARG A 410 24.68 -13.24 -7.60
C ARG A 410 26.19 -13.03 -7.65
N LEU A 411 26.69 -11.89 -7.17
CA LEU A 411 28.13 -11.60 -7.06
C LEU A 411 28.84 -12.64 -6.17
N ALA A 412 28.30 -12.93 -4.98
CA ALA A 412 28.90 -13.90 -4.06
C ALA A 412 29.01 -15.32 -4.66
N SER A 413 27.99 -15.74 -5.40
CA SER A 413 27.98 -17.07 -6.05
C SER A 413 29.04 -17.23 -7.17
N GLN A 414 29.64 -16.13 -7.64
CA GLN A 414 30.72 -16.17 -8.62
C GLN A 414 32.08 -16.37 -7.96
N THR A 415 32.30 -15.74 -6.80
CA THR A 415 33.52 -15.93 -6.01
C THR A 415 33.70 -17.41 -5.63
N GLU A 416 32.63 -18.07 -5.20
CA GLU A 416 32.66 -19.51 -4.83
C GLU A 416 32.93 -20.45 -6.01
N LYS A 417 32.59 -20.04 -7.25
CA LYS A 417 32.88 -20.83 -8.47
C LYS A 417 34.28 -20.61 -9.03
N GLY A 418 34.97 -19.54 -8.63
CA GLY A 418 36.34 -19.23 -9.07
C GLY A 418 37.43 -19.86 -8.21
N GLU A 419 37.09 -20.35 -7.01
CA GLU A 419 38.02 -20.94 -6.04
C GLU A 419 38.03 -22.49 -6.03
N GLY A 420 37.19 -23.14 -6.84
CA GLY A 420 37.13 -24.60 -7.01
C GLY A 420 37.40 -25.01 -8.44
#